data_AF-A0A135VYR8-F1
#
_entry.id   AF-A0A135VYR8-F1
#
_cell.length_a   1.000
_cell.length_b   1.000
_cell.length_c   1.000
_cell.angle_alpha   90.00
_cell.angle_beta   90.00
_cell.angle_gamma   90.00
#
_symmetry.space_group_name_H-M   'P 1'
#
loop_
_entity.id
_entity.type
_entity.pdbx_description
1 polymer ?
#
loop_
_entity_poly.entity_id
_entity_poly.type
_entity_poly.pdbx_seq_one_letter_code
_entity_poly.pdbx_strand_id
1 'polypeptide(L)'
;MTFELRENQNRSQTCSTESFCFTVPGQVPRMDARRVAIFIFPGVEEPDFVGVCEVLASTRDMIDQNEIHVDVPLEVEDVATHDLIECANGLLVHPHGVTDNLQSYELVVMPGGRGVRALMKDSNFLTNLFDFAKKNA
;
A
#
# COMPACT_ATOMS: atom_id res chain seq x y z
N MET A 1 48.14 -8.22 30.33
CA MET A 1 48.96 -8.31 29.11
C MET A 1 48.30 -9.39 28.27
N THR A 2 47.65 -9.13 27.14
CA THR A 2 47.86 -8.05 26.15
C THR A 2 46.54 -7.85 25.36
N PHE A 3 46.19 -6.59 25.10
CA PHE A 3 45.15 -6.18 24.15
C PHE A 3 45.71 -6.30 22.73
N GLU A 4 44.90 -6.73 21.75
CA GLU A 4 45.09 -6.27 20.37
C GLU A 4 43.76 -5.80 19.79
N LEU A 5 43.69 -4.47 19.66
CA LEU A 5 42.87 -3.76 18.69
C LEU A 5 43.43 -4.06 17.29
N ARG A 6 42.54 -4.32 16.32
CA ARG A 6 42.84 -4.07 14.91
C ARG A 6 41.82 -3.11 14.35
N GLU A 7 42.19 -1.84 14.40
CA GLU A 7 41.78 -0.90 13.37
C GLU A 7 42.45 -1.32 12.05
N ASN A 8 41.70 -1.30 10.96
CA ASN A 8 42.32 -0.99 9.68
C ASN A 8 41.38 -0.11 8.87
N GLN A 9 41.74 1.18 8.83
CA GLN A 9 41.27 2.14 7.86
C GLN A 9 41.69 1.69 6.45
N ASN A 10 40.79 1.73 5.48
CA ASN A 10 41.08 2.51 4.27
C ASN A 10 39.87 2.71 3.35
N ARG A 11 39.64 4.00 3.10
CA ARG A 11 39.26 4.63 1.84
C ARG A 11 37.88 4.35 1.25
N SER A 12 37.06 5.39 1.41
CA SER A 12 36.15 5.96 0.41
C SER A 12 36.51 5.57 -1.03
N GLN A 13 35.60 4.87 -1.69
CA GLN A 13 35.46 4.86 -3.14
C GLN A 13 34.04 5.30 -3.48
N THR A 14 33.96 6.49 -4.07
CA THR A 14 32.85 6.99 -4.87
C THR A 14 32.81 6.23 -6.20
N CYS A 15 31.69 5.59 -6.54
CA CYS A 15 31.25 5.28 -7.92
C CYS A 15 29.96 4.45 -7.82
N SER A 16 28.81 5.04 -8.12
CA SER A 16 28.10 4.89 -9.41
C SER A 16 27.46 3.52 -9.60
N THR A 17 26.13 3.53 -9.53
CA THR A 17 25.17 2.76 -10.33
C THR A 17 25.63 1.37 -10.80
N GLU A 18 25.22 0.34 -10.06
CA GLU A 18 24.64 -0.93 -10.53
C GLU A 18 24.53 -1.87 -9.31
N SER A 19 23.32 -1.98 -8.75
CA SER A 19 23.03 -2.95 -7.69
C SER A 19 23.04 -4.35 -8.31
N PHE A 20 24.21 -4.95 -8.40
CA PHE A 20 24.37 -6.35 -8.78
C PHE A 20 23.88 -7.21 -7.59
N CYS A 21 22.61 -7.60 -7.65
CA CYS A 21 22.01 -8.47 -6.64
C CYS A 21 22.61 -9.87 -6.79
N PHE A 22 23.34 -10.33 -5.77
CA PHE A 22 23.85 -11.70 -5.70
C PHE A 22 22.69 -12.61 -5.28
N THR A 23 22.11 -13.36 -6.23
CA THR A 23 21.01 -14.28 -5.93
C THR A 23 21.57 -15.55 -5.26
N VAL A 24 21.09 -15.85 -4.06
CA VAL A 24 21.33 -17.14 -3.39
C VAL A 24 20.56 -18.24 -4.15
N PRO A 25 21.16 -19.39 -4.50
CA PRO A 25 20.44 -20.48 -5.15
C PRO A 25 19.26 -20.95 -4.28
N GLY A 26 18.04 -20.76 -4.77
CA GLY A 26 16.80 -21.08 -4.03
C GLY A 26 16.03 -19.86 -3.50
N GLN A 27 16.54 -18.64 -3.68
CA GLN A 27 15.81 -17.42 -3.35
C GLN A 27 15.13 -16.88 -4.61
N VAL A 28 13.82 -17.15 -4.74
CA VAL A 28 12.97 -16.49 -5.73
C VAL A 28 13.10 -14.98 -5.50
N PRO A 29 13.37 -14.14 -6.52
CA PRO A 29 13.42 -12.70 -6.32
C PRO A 29 12.07 -12.28 -5.74
N ARG A 30 12.06 -11.76 -4.50
CA ARG A 30 10.88 -11.10 -3.96
C ARG A 30 10.61 -9.91 -4.86
N MET A 31 9.62 -10.02 -5.72
CA MET A 31 9.04 -8.87 -6.39
C MET A 31 8.57 -7.90 -5.30
N ASP A 32 8.77 -6.61 -5.53
CA ASP A 32 8.26 -5.58 -4.64
C ASP A 32 6.76 -5.84 -4.42
N ALA A 33 6.31 -5.71 -3.16
CA ALA A 33 4.93 -6.01 -2.82
C ALA A 33 3.97 -5.10 -3.59
N ARG A 34 2.86 -5.67 -4.05
CA ARG A 34 1.86 -4.92 -4.79
C ARG A 34 1.11 -4.00 -3.84
N ARG A 35 1.19 -2.69 -4.07
CA ARG A 35 0.53 -1.68 -3.21
C ARG A 35 -0.94 -1.51 -3.58
N VAL A 36 -1.82 -1.74 -2.61
CA VAL A 36 -3.27 -1.67 -2.71
C VAL A 36 -3.79 -0.60 -1.77
N ALA A 37 -4.51 0.37 -2.31
CA ALA A 37 -5.23 1.38 -1.53
C ALA A 37 -6.70 1.00 -1.39
N ILE A 38 -7.25 1.11 -0.18
CA ILE A 38 -8.69 1.15 0.07
C ILE A 38 -9.05 2.61 0.35
N PHE A 39 -9.64 3.30 -0.62
CA PHE A 39 -9.91 4.73 -0.49
C PHE A 39 -11.20 4.97 0.29
N ILE A 40 -11.08 5.45 1.54
CA ILE A 40 -12.20 5.79 2.40
C ILE A 40 -12.49 7.30 2.35
N PHE A 41 -13.75 7.67 2.53
CA PHE A 41 -14.22 9.05 2.38
C PHE A 41 -15.40 9.33 3.31
N PRO A 42 -15.71 10.62 3.62
CA PRO A 42 -16.85 10.97 4.46
C PRO A 42 -18.16 10.38 3.94
N GLY A 43 -18.86 9.61 4.76
CA GLY A 43 -20.09 8.90 4.39
C GLY A 43 -19.88 7.62 3.57
N VAL A 44 -18.68 7.04 3.59
CA VAL A 44 -18.42 5.66 3.13
C VAL A 44 -19.25 4.67 3.93
N GLU A 45 -19.77 3.61 3.29
CA GLU A 45 -20.43 2.52 4.00
C GLU A 45 -19.38 1.61 4.66
N GLU A 46 -19.45 1.47 5.98
CA GLU A 46 -18.53 0.66 6.77
C GLU A 46 -18.35 -0.77 6.22
N PRO A 47 -19.43 -1.54 5.90
CA PRO A 47 -19.26 -2.91 5.44
C PRO A 47 -18.51 -3.03 4.11
N ASP A 48 -18.59 -2.02 3.24
CA ASP A 48 -17.98 -2.08 1.91
C ASP A 48 -16.44 -2.08 1.99
N PHE A 49 -15.86 -1.28 2.89
CA PHE A 49 -14.41 -1.24 3.05
C PHE A 49 -13.92 -2.27 4.08
N VAL A 50 -14.65 -2.46 5.18
CA VAL A 50 -14.28 -3.44 6.22
C VAL A 50 -14.32 -4.87 5.67
N GLY A 51 -15.30 -5.20 4.83
CA GLY A 51 -15.38 -6.52 4.20
C GLY A 51 -14.19 -6.80 3.29
N VAL A 52 -13.69 -5.78 2.57
CA VAL A 52 -12.47 -5.91 1.76
C VAL A 52 -11.24 -6.07 2.67
N CYS A 53 -11.14 -5.28 3.74
CA CYS A 53 -10.06 -5.42 4.72
C CYS A 53 -9.99 -6.84 5.30
N GLU A 54 -11.13 -7.43 5.66
CA GLU A 54 -11.21 -8.79 6.21
C GLU A 54 -10.68 -9.84 5.23
N VAL A 55 -11.14 -9.80 3.98
CA VAL A 55 -10.72 -10.76 2.96
C VAL A 55 -9.22 -10.62 2.66
N LEU A 56 -8.71 -9.39 2.53
CA LEU A 56 -7.30 -9.17 2.23
C LEU A 56 -6.39 -9.54 3.42
N ALA A 57 -6.82 -9.28 4.66
CA ALA A 57 -6.10 -9.70 5.85
C ALA A 57 -6.04 -11.23 5.96
N SER A 58 -7.17 -11.91 5.78
CA SER A 58 -7.25 -13.38 5.76
C SER A 58 -6.37 -13.97 4.64
N THR A 59 -6.38 -13.37 3.45
CA THR A 59 -5.51 -13.79 2.34
C THR A 59 -4.04 -13.70 2.71
N ARG A 60 -3.60 -12.62 3.37
CA ARG A 60 -2.23 -12.49 3.87
C ARG A 60 -1.88 -13.58 4.88
N ASP A 61 -2.77 -13.86 5.83
CA ASP A 61 -2.55 -14.90 6.83
C ASP A 61 -2.40 -16.29 6.17
N MET A 62 -3.20 -16.59 5.15
CA MET A 62 -3.11 -17.83 4.36
C MET A 62 -1.80 -17.92 3.55
N ILE A 63 -1.31 -16.79 3.03
CA ILE A 63 0.00 -16.72 2.36
C ILE A 63 1.12 -17.01 3.36
N ASP A 64 1.08 -16.39 4.53
CA ASP A 64 2.07 -16.57 5.60
C ASP A 64 2.10 -18.00 6.14
N GLN A 65 0.96 -18.70 6.11
CA GLN A 65 0.82 -20.11 6.49
C GLN A 65 1.14 -21.09 5.35
N ASN A 66 1.55 -20.60 4.17
CA ASN A 66 1.79 -21.40 2.97
C ASN A 66 0.55 -22.19 2.47
N GLU A 67 -0.67 -21.75 2.80
CA GLU A 67 -1.92 -22.35 2.31
C GLU A 67 -2.28 -21.88 0.90
N ILE A 68 -1.90 -20.65 0.54
CA ILE A 68 -2.05 -20.06 -0.80
C ILE A 68 -0.69 -19.59 -1.30
N HIS A 69 -0.39 -19.84 -2.57
CA HIS A 69 0.78 -19.29 -3.24
C HIS A 69 0.38 -18.09 -4.10
N VAL A 70 1.02 -16.96 -3.87
CA VAL A 70 0.93 -15.77 -4.73
C VAL A 70 2.32 -15.40 -5.23
N ASP A 71 2.42 -14.98 -6.49
CA ASP A 71 3.70 -14.59 -7.09
C ASP A 71 4.23 -13.28 -6.49
N VAL A 72 3.31 -12.39 -6.06
CA VAL A 72 3.62 -11.07 -5.50
C VAL A 72 2.77 -10.86 -4.24
N PRO A 73 3.38 -10.51 -3.09
CA PRO A 73 2.64 -10.22 -1.86
C PRO A 73 1.84 -8.92 -2.00
N LEU A 74 0.80 -8.74 -1.18
CA LEU A 74 -0.05 -7.55 -1.17
C LEU A 74 0.28 -6.67 0.04
N GLU A 75 0.52 -5.38 -0.20
CA GLU A 75 0.58 -4.34 0.83
C GLU A 75 -0.69 -3.50 0.76
N VAL A 76 -1.54 -3.58 1.79
CA VAL A 76 -2.86 -2.96 1.82
C VAL A 76 -2.88 -1.83 2.83
N GLU A 77 -3.30 -0.65 2.39
CA GLU A 77 -3.47 0.55 3.23
C GLU A 77 -4.88 1.11 2.99
N ASP A 78 -5.59 1.45 4.06
CA ASP A 78 -6.72 2.37 3.92
C ASP A 78 -6.20 3.81 3.87
N VAL A 79 -6.71 4.56 2.91
CA VAL A 79 -6.25 5.92 2.62
C VAL A 79 -7.42 6.86 2.48
N ALA A 80 -7.23 8.11 2.88
CA ALA A 80 -8.24 9.14 2.75
C ALA A 80 -7.61 10.51 2.51
N THR A 81 -8.44 11.51 2.23
CA THR A 81 -7.99 12.92 2.15
C THR A 81 -7.92 13.62 3.50
N HIS A 82 -8.39 12.98 4.57
CA HIS A 82 -8.42 13.52 5.94
C HIS A 82 -7.97 12.45 6.94
N ASP A 83 -7.44 12.87 8.08
CA ASP A 83 -6.94 12.01 9.16
C ASP A 83 -8.03 11.37 10.01
N LEU A 84 -9.27 11.81 9.89
CA LEU A 84 -10.44 11.27 10.55
C LEU A 84 -11.63 11.26 9.59
N ILE A 85 -12.22 10.09 9.39
CA ILE A 85 -13.36 9.88 8.49
C ILE A 85 -14.57 9.42 9.29
N GLU A 86 -15.68 10.15 9.15
CA GLU A 86 -16.98 9.70 9.62
C GLU A 86 -17.69 8.90 8.52
N CYS A 87 -17.93 7.63 8.79
CA CYS A 87 -18.64 6.71 7.91
C CYS A 87 -20.17 6.93 7.94
N ALA A 88 -20.90 6.18 7.13
CA ALA A 88 -22.34 6.34 6.97
C ALA A 88 -23.15 6.09 8.27
N ASN A 89 -22.70 5.26 9.19
CA ASN A 89 -23.45 5.00 10.42
C ASN A 89 -22.82 5.65 11.65
N GLY A 90 -21.92 6.62 11.44
CA GLY A 90 -21.27 7.38 12.50
C GLY A 90 -20.01 6.73 13.06
N LEU A 91 -19.52 5.64 12.45
CA LEU A 91 -18.20 5.11 12.79
C LEU A 91 -17.12 6.13 12.42
N LEU A 92 -16.20 6.38 13.34
CA LEU A 92 -15.02 7.22 13.11
C LEU A 92 -13.80 6.33 12.84
N VAL A 93 -13.12 6.60 11.74
CA VAL A 93 -11.96 5.83 11.27
C VAL A 93 -10.76 6.74 11.08
N HIS A 94 -9.61 6.33 11.59
CA HIS A 94 -8.31 6.91 11.26
C HIS A 94 -7.65 6.08 10.16
N PRO A 95 -7.48 6.59 8.93
CA PRO A 95 -6.82 5.85 7.86
C PRO A 95 -5.32 5.67 8.14
N HIS A 96 -4.72 4.61 7.60
CA HIS A 96 -3.26 4.42 7.61
C HIS A 96 -2.53 5.55 6.86
N GLY A 97 -3.12 6.08 5.78
CA GLY A 97 -2.53 7.15 4.97
C GLY A 97 -3.47 8.32 4.69
N VAL A 98 -2.95 9.54 4.78
CA VAL A 98 -3.65 10.74 4.32
C VAL A 98 -3.01 11.22 3.02
N THR A 99 -3.69 10.99 1.90
CA THR A 99 -3.20 11.31 0.55
C THR A 99 -4.35 11.53 -0.42
N ASP A 100 -4.15 12.47 -1.33
CA ASP A 100 -4.95 12.63 -2.54
C ASP A 100 -4.29 11.95 -3.76
N ASN A 101 -3.03 11.54 -3.64
CA ASN A 101 -2.26 10.95 -4.73
C ASN A 101 -2.41 9.42 -4.80
N LEU A 102 -3.27 8.97 -5.70
CA LEU A 102 -3.51 7.54 -5.97
C LEU A 102 -2.42 6.90 -6.84
N GLN A 103 -1.54 7.69 -7.47
CA GLN A 103 -0.57 7.20 -8.46
C GLN A 103 0.54 6.33 -7.87
N SER A 104 0.68 6.32 -6.53
CA SER A 104 1.66 5.51 -5.80
C SER A 104 1.19 4.07 -5.53
N TYR A 105 -0.07 3.77 -5.87
CA TYR A 105 -0.68 2.45 -5.74
C TYR A 105 -0.81 1.78 -7.12
N GLU A 106 -0.92 0.46 -7.14
CA GLU A 106 -1.18 -0.33 -8.35
C GLU A 106 -2.65 -0.74 -8.44
N LEU A 107 -3.33 -0.83 -7.30
CA LEU A 107 -4.76 -1.13 -7.19
C LEU A 107 -5.40 -0.15 -6.21
N VAL A 108 -6.56 0.38 -6.59
CA VAL A 108 -7.40 1.20 -5.71
C VAL A 108 -8.77 0.53 -5.62
N VAL A 109 -9.18 0.19 -4.41
CA VAL A 109 -10.54 -0.23 -4.09
C VAL A 109 -11.36 1.00 -3.74
N MET A 110 -12.48 1.19 -4.43
CA MET A 110 -13.43 2.27 -4.20
C MET A 110 -14.72 1.69 -3.59
N PRO A 111 -14.89 1.82 -2.26
CA PRO A 111 -16.12 1.41 -1.58
C PRO A 111 -17.32 2.27 -2.00
N GLY A 112 -18.53 1.77 -1.73
CA GLY A 112 -19.76 2.53 -1.90
C GLY A 112 -20.07 3.44 -0.72
N GLY A 113 -21.33 3.85 -0.67
CA GLY A 113 -21.88 4.67 0.41
C GLY A 113 -22.41 6.02 -0.04
N ARG A 114 -23.17 6.65 0.86
CA ARG A 114 -23.87 7.91 0.58
C ARG A 114 -22.92 9.08 0.25
N GLY A 115 -21.66 9.00 0.69
CA GLY A 115 -20.59 9.96 0.41
C GLY A 115 -20.19 10.05 -1.06
N VAL A 116 -20.46 9.01 -1.86
CA VAL A 116 -20.11 8.97 -3.29
C VAL A 116 -20.70 10.15 -4.06
N ARG A 117 -21.91 10.61 -3.69
CA ARG A 117 -22.55 11.76 -4.37
C ARG A 117 -21.76 13.06 -4.20
N ALA A 118 -21.02 13.21 -3.11
CA ALA A 118 -20.14 14.36 -2.90
C ALA A 118 -18.84 14.19 -3.70
N LEU A 119 -18.22 13.01 -3.66
CA LEU A 119 -17.03 12.68 -4.46
C LEU A 119 -17.25 12.87 -5.97
N MET A 120 -18.41 12.48 -6.49
CA MET A 120 -18.77 12.65 -7.89
C MET A 120 -18.87 14.12 -8.34
N LYS A 121 -18.88 15.08 -7.41
CA LYS A 121 -18.86 16.52 -7.69
C LYS A 121 -17.45 17.11 -7.57
N ASP A 122 -16.49 16.35 -7.07
CA ASP A 122 -15.10 16.75 -6.96
C ASP A 122 -14.38 16.45 -8.29
N SER A 123 -14.25 17.47 -9.12
CA SER A 123 -13.57 17.35 -10.42
C SER A 123 -12.10 16.95 -10.29
N ASN A 124 -11.42 17.42 -9.23
CA ASN A 124 -9.99 17.12 -9.04
C ASN A 124 -9.80 15.66 -8.68
N PHE A 125 -10.63 15.16 -7.76
CA PHE A 125 -10.64 13.74 -7.40
C PHE A 125 -10.94 12.86 -8.62
N LEU A 126 -11.99 13.19 -9.39
CA LEU A 126 -12.35 12.43 -10.58
C LEU A 126 -11.23 12.43 -11.63
N THR A 127 -10.60 13.57 -11.90
CA THR A 127 -9.45 13.64 -12.83
C THR A 127 -8.31 12.73 -12.37
N ASN A 128 -7.95 12.78 -11.09
CA ASN A 128 -6.90 11.92 -10.53
C ASN A 128 -7.25 10.42 -10.62
N LEU A 129 -8.50 10.06 -10.29
CA LEU A 129 -8.99 8.69 -10.42
C LEU A 129 -8.99 8.21 -11.88
N PHE A 130 -9.37 9.06 -12.83
CA PHE A 130 -9.29 8.75 -14.26
C PHE A 130 -7.85 8.58 -14.74
N ASP A 131 -6.93 9.41 -14.29
CA ASP A 131 -5.52 9.31 -14.65
C ASP A 131 -4.89 8.05 -14.06
N PHE A 132 -5.24 7.70 -12.81
CA PHE A 132 -4.89 6.42 -12.19
C PHE A 132 -5.38 5.23 -13.02
N ALA A 133 -6.66 5.24 -13.40
CA ALA A 133 -7.25 4.16 -14.18
C ALA A 133 -6.57 4.01 -15.54
N LYS A 134 -6.25 5.11 -16.24
CA LYS A 134 -5.54 5.08 -17.52
C LYS A 134 -4.12 4.53 -17.42
N LYS A 135 -3.43 4.80 -16.31
CA LYS A 135 -2.06 4.32 -16.08
C LYS A 135 -2.03 2.80 -15.81
N ASN A 136 -3.07 2.25 -15.20
CA ASN A 136 -3.10 0.87 -14.69
C ASN A 136 -4.12 -0.06 -15.42
N ALA A 137 -4.75 0.39 -16.51
CA ALA A 137 -5.64 -0.40 -17.36
C ALA A 137 -4.89 -1.07 -18.52
#